data_AF-A0A819Z1Y6-F1
#
_entry.id   AF-A0A819Z1Y6-F1
#
_cell.length_a   1.000
_cell.length_b   1.000
_cell.length_c   1.000
_cell.angle_alpha   90.00
_cell.angle_beta   90.00
_cell.angle_gamma   90.00
#
_symmetry.space_group_name_H-M   'P 1'
#
loop_
_entity.id
_entity.type
_entity.pdbx_description
1 polymer ?
#
loop_
_entity_poly.entity_id
_entity_poly.type
_entity_poly.pdbx_seq_one_letter_code
_entity_poly.pdbx_strand_id
1 'polypeptide(L)' 'MPTRTMKIIFNDSQNRNAFIQTSLQIDSMHFPAEPAMQNNKPVQCYLCLQYNHMAKYCKTKQQVCARCGGKHHVD' A
#
# COMPACT_ATOMS: atom_id res chain seq x y z
N MET A 1 -3.69 5.62 14.85
CA MET A 1 -3.77 4.18 15.17
C MET A 1 -3.27 3.39 13.97
N PRO A 2 -2.27 2.50 14.08
CA PRO A 2 -1.89 1.66 12.95
C PRO A 2 -3.00 0.65 12.70
N THR A 3 -3.69 0.76 11.56
CA THR A 3 -4.57 -0.30 11.05
C THR A 3 -3.71 -1.50 10.69
N ARG A 4 -3.94 -2.65 11.33
CA ARG A 4 -3.27 -3.90 11.00
C ARG A 4 -4.12 -4.62 9.96
N THR A 5 -3.60 -4.71 8.74
CA THR A 5 -4.23 -5.51 7.68
C THR A 5 -3.92 -6.98 7.92
N MET A 6 -4.94 -7.84 7.84
CA MET A 6 -4.78 -9.29 7.88
C MET A 6 -4.88 -9.85 6.46
N LYS A 7 -3.93 -10.70 6.06
CA LYS A 7 -3.95 -11.41 4.79
C LYS A 7 -4.38 -12.85 5.01
N ILE A 8 -5.48 -13.26 4.38
CA ILE A 8 -5.96 -14.65 4.36
C ILE A 8 -5.66 -15.24 2.98
N ILE A 9 -5.14 -16.46 2.95
CA ILE A 9 -4.75 -17.17 1.72
C ILE A 9 -5.65 -18.39 1.54
N PHE A 10 -6.18 -18.54 0.33
CA PHE A 10 -7.01 -19.67 -0.08
C PHE A 10 -6.27 -20.46 -1.16
N ASN A 11 -6.46 -21.78 -1.16
CA ASN A 11 -5.87 -22.66 -2.17
C ASN A 11 -6.71 -22.72 -3.46
N ASP A 12 -7.97 -22.29 -3.41
CA ASP A 12 -8.90 -22.30 -4.52
C ASP A 12 -9.61 -20.94 -4.68
N SER A 13 -10.05 -20.65 -5.90
CA SER A 13 -10.72 -19.39 -6.22
C SER A 13 -12.18 -19.33 -5.75
N GLN A 14 -12.83 -20.48 -5.57
CA GLN A 14 -14.25 -20.54 -5.18
C GLN A 14 -14.43 -20.10 -3.73
N ASN A 15 -13.70 -20.70 -2.79
CA ASN A 15 -13.72 -20.34 -1.37
C ASN A 15 -13.24 -18.91 -1.15
N ARG A 16 -12.22 -18.47 -1.90
CA ARG A 16 -11.78 -17.08 -1.88
C ARG A 16 -12.89 -16.13 -2.28
N ASN A 17 -13.58 -16.38 -3.40
CA ASN A 17 -14.64 -15.50 -3.88
C ASN A 17 -15.84 -15.51 -2.93
N ALA A 18 -16.21 -16.68 -2.39
CA ALA A 18 -17.24 -16.79 -1.36
C ALA A 18 -16.88 -15.95 -0.13
N PHE A 19 -15.63 -16.05 0.36
CA PHE A 19 -15.15 -15.25 1.49
C PHE A 19 -15.20 -13.74 1.22
N ILE A 20 -14.79 -13.29 0.02
CA ILE A 20 -14.91 -11.87 -0.36
C ILE A 20 -16.38 -11.42 -0.36
N GLN A 21 -17.29 -12.26 -0.84
CA GLN A 21 -18.72 -11.95 -0.88
C GLN A 21 -19.36 -11.91 0.51
N THR A 22 -18.96 -12.80 1.42
CA THR A 22 -19.57 -12.92 2.76
C THR A 22 -18.86 -12.09 3.82
N SER A 23 -17.67 -11.54 3.52
CA SER A 23 -16.82 -10.84 4.49
C SER A 23 -16.33 -11.72 5.65
N LEU A 24 -15.48 -11.18 6.52
CA LEU A 24 -15.01 -11.86 7.71
C LEU A 24 -15.97 -11.58 8.87
N GLN A 25 -16.54 -12.65 9.43
CA GLN A 25 -17.38 -12.58 10.63
C GLN A 25 -16.59 -13.11 11.83
N ILE A 26 -16.50 -12.31 12.89
CA ILE A 26 -15.93 -12.72 14.18
C ILE A 26 -16.94 -12.29 15.25
N ASP A 27 -17.46 -13.27 15.99
CA ASP A 27 -18.59 -13.09 16.90
C ASP A 27 -19.77 -12.40 16.16
N SER A 28 -20.25 -11.27 16.67
CA SER A 28 -21.32 -10.47 16.05
C SER A 28 -20.77 -9.34 15.16
N MET A 29 -19.47 -9.30 14.88
CA MET A 29 -18.83 -8.26 14.08
C MET A 29 -18.61 -8.69 12.63
N HIS A 30 -18.85 -7.77 11.70
CA HIS A 30 -18.60 -7.94 10.27
C HIS A 30 -17.44 -7.04 9.84
N PHE A 31 -16.41 -7.64 9.24
CA PHE A 31 -15.24 -6.95 8.71
C PHE A 31 -15.20 -7.12 7.19
N PRO A 32 -15.29 -6.03 6.42
CA PRO A 32 -15.30 -6.12 4.96
C PRO A 32 -14.04 -6.80 4.46
N ALA A 33 -14.22 -7.82 3.63
CA ALA A 33 -13.13 -8.49 2.94
C ALA A 33 -12.99 -7.92 1.53
N GLU A 34 -11.76 -7.62 1.14
CA GLU A 34 -11.43 -7.16 -0.21
C GLU A 34 -10.40 -8.10 -0.84
N PRO A 35 -10.44 -8.31 -2.17
CA PRO A 35 -9.40 -9.04 -2.86
C PRO A 35 -8.04 -8.42 -2.56
N ALA A 36 -7.07 -9.24 -2.19
CA ALA A 36 -5.71 -8.76 -1.97
C ALA A 36 -5.15 -8.20 -3.29
N MET A 37 -5.13 -6.87 -3.43
CA MET A 37 -4.48 -6.22 -4.55
C MET A 37 -2.98 -6.20 -4.28
N GLN A 38 -2.22 -7.00 -5.04
CA GLN A 38 -0.79 -6.78 -5.11
C GLN A 38 -0.57 -5.42 -5.78
N ASN A 39 -0.04 -4.46 -5.03
CA ASN A 39 0.45 -3.24 -5.64
C ASN A 39 1.73 -3.57 -6.41
N ASN A 40 1.58 -4.10 -7.63
CA ASN A 40 2.70 -4.34 -8.55
C ASN A 40 3.27 -3.05 -9.11
N LYS A 41 2.67 -1.89 -8.80
CA LYS A 41 3.28 -0.62 -9.14
C LYS A 41 4.45 -0.39 -8.18
N PRO A 42 5.66 -0.13 -8.71
CA PRO A 42 6.79 0.19 -7.86
C PRO A 42 6.41 1.41 -7.01
N VAL A 43 6.53 1.27 -5.69
CA VAL A 43 6.25 2.39 -4.79
C VAL A 43 7.23 3.51 -5.10
N GLN A 44 6.71 4.67 -5.50
CA GLN A 44 7.51 5.87 -5.69
C GLN A 44 7.57 6.63 -4.37
N CYS A 45 8.78 6.91 -3.91
CA CYS A 45 9.00 7.72 -2.72
C CYS A 45 8.63 9.18 -3.01
N TYR A 46 7.69 9.76 -2.25
CA TYR A 46 7.30 11.16 -2.45
C TYR A 46 8.35 12.18 -1.96
N LEU A 47 9.39 11.75 -1.22
CA LEU A 47 10.48 12.62 -0.78
C LEU A 47 11.55 12.81 -1.85
N CYS A 48 12.03 11.71 -2.46
CA CYS A 48 13.15 11.76 -3.41
C CYS A 48 12.75 11.37 -4.85
N LEU A 49 11.49 11.00 -5.06
CA LEU A 49 10.90 10.58 -6.34
C LEU A 49 11.50 9.31 -6.95
N GLN A 50 12.39 8.62 -6.24
CA GLN A 50 12.93 7.32 -6.64
C GLN A 50 11.97 6.19 -6.26
N TYR A 51 12.09 5.06 -6.96
CA TYR A 51 11.24 3.88 -6.77
C TYR A 51 11.77 2.94 -5.68
N ASN A 52 10.98 1.91 -5.36
CA ASN A 52 11.31 0.75 -4.53
C ASN A 52 11.54 1.01 -3.02
N HIS A 53 11.10 2.16 -2.51
CA HIS A 53 11.04 2.40 -1.06
C HIS A 53 9.92 3.38 -0.68
N MET A 54 9.39 3.24 0.52
CA MET A 54 8.48 4.23 1.11
C MET A 54 9.27 5.40 1.69
N ALA A 55 8.65 6.59 1.77
CA ALA A 55 9.28 7.79 2.35
C ALA A 55 9.80 7.59 3.78
N LYS A 56 9.13 6.73 4.58
CA LYS A 56 9.59 6.33 5.91
C LYS A 56 11.00 5.70 5.92
N TYR A 57 11.40 5.09 4.81
CA TYR A 57 12.71 4.45 4.62
C TYR A 57 13.64 5.27 3.71
N CYS A 58 13.24 6.48 3.33
CA CYS A 58 14.06 7.35 2.48
C CYS A 58 15.23 7.93 3.29
N LYS A 59 16.44 7.87 2.73
CA LYS A 59 17.65 8.45 3.34
C LYS A 59 17.74 9.98 3.15
N THR A 60 16.89 10.55 2.29
CA THR A 60 16.89 11.98 1.99
C THR A 60 16.10 12.73 3.05
N LYS A 61 16.67 13.81 3.59
CA LYS A 61 16.03 14.63 4.64
C LYS A 61 15.13 15.74 4.08
N GLN A 62 15.25 16.05 2.80
CA GLN A 62 14.51 17.13 2.13
C GLN A 62 13.70 16.58 0.97
N GLN A 63 12.52 17.15 0.76
CA GLN A 63 11.67 16.83 -0.38
C GLN A 63 12.26 17.45 -1.64
N VAL A 64 12.46 16.64 -2.69
CA VAL A 64 12.93 17.10 -3.99
C VAL A 64 11.73 17.52 -4.85
N CYS A 65 11.93 18.53 -5.69
CA CYS A 65 10.89 19.02 -6.59
C CYS A 65 10.51 17.96 -7.63
N ALA A 66 9.21 17.68 -7.76
CA ALA A 66 8.63 16.75 -8.74
C ALA A 66 9.02 17.07 -10.20
N ARG A 67 9.23 18.35 -10.51
CA ARG A 67 9.47 18.83 -11.88
C ARG A 67 10.97 18.83 -12.25
N CYS A 68 11.87 19.15 -11.32
CA CYS A 68 13.30 19.32 -11.62
C CYS A 68 14.24 18.39 -10.84
N GLY A 69 13.71 17.52 -9.96
CA GLY A 69 14.52 16.61 -9.14
C GLY A 69 15.47 17.32 -8.19
N GLY A 70 15.15 18.55 -7.78
CA GLY A 70 16.02 19.38 -6.91
C GLY A 70 17.06 20.21 -7.66
N LYS A 71 17.08 20.17 -9.00
CA LYS A 71 17.96 20.99 -9.85
C LYS A 71 17.24 22.26 -10.33
N HIS A 72 16.67 23.03 -9.43
CA HIS A 72 16.23 24.40 -9.75
C HIS A 72 17.16 25.38 -9.03
N HIS A 73 17.60 26.41 -9.75
CA HIS A 73 18.26 27.53 -9.11
C HIS A 73 17.20 28.27 -8.29
N VAL A 74 17.49 28.46 -7.00
CA VAL A 74 16.76 29.40 -6.16
C VAL A 74 17.53 30.71 -6.33
N ASP A 75 17.03 31.57 -7.21
CA ASP A 75 17.44 32.98 -7.24
C ASP A 75 16.91 33.71 -5.99
#